data_AF-A0A419SP64-F1
#
_entry.id   AF-A0A419SP64-F1
#
_cell.length_a   1.000
_cell.length_b   1.000
_cell.length_c   1.000
_cell.angle_alpha   90.00
_cell.angle_beta   90.00
_cell.angle_gamma   90.00
#
_symmetry.space_group_name_H-M   'P 1'
#
loop_
_entity.id
_entity.type
_entity.pdbx_description
1 polymer ?
#
loop_
_entity_poly.entity_id
_entity_poly.type
_entity_poly.pdbx_seq_one_letter_code
_entity_poly.pdbx_strand_id
1 'polypeptide(L)'
;MLSFILTMMALTACGGGQKAEESSAGGADGQQEFNFEMPEANLEGIPDIVAKINDVEITKAEFETTYQQQFQQAALQSQMLGQELDQEQLKKQVAEGMVGQQLLTQEANKRNSDVSEESINATLDELATQSGVENRKELLKAFNEQGLDEARVRSLVKTQVKIDQLVAEEAGDIEPTEAELEEAYEMIKTQQQQLGGEQELPSFEEIKAELVEQVKYQKEAEATQTLVEKLHETADVTIFL
;
A
#
# COMPACT_ATOMS: atom_id res chain seq x y z
N MET A 1 0.53 -1.16 -10.10
CA MET A 1 0.34 -0.68 -8.69
C MET A 1 -0.09 -1.79 -7.74
N LEU A 2 0.85 -2.46 -7.06
CA LEU A 2 0.54 -3.48 -6.04
C LEU A 2 1.62 -3.52 -4.95
N SER A 3 1.97 -2.35 -4.41
CA SER A 3 2.96 -2.25 -3.32
C SER A 3 2.30 -1.70 -2.06
N PHE A 4 1.35 -2.45 -1.50
CA PHE A 4 0.78 -2.15 -0.18
C PHE A 4 0.53 -3.36 0.72
N ILE A 5 0.97 -4.56 0.35
CA ILE A 5 0.79 -5.75 1.21
C ILE A 5 2.09 -6.56 1.24
N LEU A 6 3.03 -6.20 2.13
CA LEU A 6 3.92 -7.21 2.72
C LEU A 6 4.59 -6.73 4.02
N THR A 7 3.81 -6.67 5.11
CA THR A 7 4.40 -6.62 6.45
C THR A 7 4.70 -8.04 6.90
N MET A 8 5.97 -8.43 6.85
CA MET A 8 6.45 -9.69 7.43
C MET A 8 6.18 -9.74 8.94
N MET A 9 5.33 -10.68 9.37
CA MET A 9 5.24 -11.09 10.77
C MET A 9 6.38 -12.08 11.09
N ALA A 10 7.33 -11.66 11.92
CA ALA A 10 8.24 -12.59 12.58
C ALA A 10 7.55 -13.16 13.83
N LEU A 11 6.94 -14.34 13.69
CA LEU A 11 6.55 -15.17 14.82
C LEU A 11 7.75 -16.01 15.26
N THR A 12 8.43 -15.61 16.34
CA THR A 12 9.25 -16.54 17.12
C THR A 12 8.49 -17.01 18.35
N ALA A 13 8.13 -18.28 18.28
CA ALA A 13 7.53 -19.09 19.32
C ALA A 13 8.53 -19.39 20.45
N CYS A 14 8.06 -19.24 21.69
CA CYS A 14 8.31 -20.13 22.84
C CYS A 14 7.43 -19.58 23.99
N GLY A 15 6.43 -20.31 24.52
CA GLY A 15 6.53 -21.68 25.01
C GLY A 15 7.01 -21.64 26.46
N GLY A 16 6.08 -21.70 27.43
CA GLY A 16 6.34 -21.41 28.84
C GLY A 16 7.05 -22.49 29.65
N GLY A 17 7.52 -22.10 30.85
CA GLY A 17 7.73 -23.01 32.00
C GLY A 17 9.11 -23.04 32.68
N GLN A 18 9.32 -22.10 33.62
CA GLN A 18 9.95 -22.30 34.95
C GLN A 18 11.49 -22.47 35.15
N LYS A 19 12.05 -21.43 35.80
CA LYS A 19 13.15 -21.35 36.80
C LYS A 19 14.59 -21.81 36.44
N ALA A 20 15.39 -20.78 36.13
CA ALA A 20 16.67 -20.38 36.75
C ALA A 20 17.62 -21.46 37.30
N GLU A 21 18.79 -21.57 36.67
CA GLU A 21 20.08 -21.42 37.36
C GLU A 21 21.07 -20.63 36.49
N GLU A 22 21.69 -19.64 37.12
CA GLU A 22 22.71 -18.72 36.63
C GLU A 22 24.04 -19.46 36.41
N SER A 23 24.68 -19.22 35.28
CA SER A 23 26.14 -19.33 35.17
C SER A 23 26.63 -18.28 34.19
N SER A 24 27.19 -17.24 34.80
CA SER A 24 27.85 -16.08 34.20
C SER A 24 29.05 -16.49 33.35
N ALA A 25 29.05 -16.05 32.08
CA ALA A 25 30.24 -15.81 31.29
C ALA A 25 29.98 -14.71 30.24
N GLY A 26 30.36 -13.48 30.61
CA GLY A 26 30.87 -12.40 29.77
C GLY A 26 30.34 -12.17 28.35
N GLY A 27 29.59 -11.07 28.19
CA GLY A 27 29.37 -10.40 26.91
C GLY A 27 28.57 -9.12 27.13
N ALA A 28 29.27 -8.00 27.36
CA ALA A 28 28.67 -6.66 27.34
C ALA A 28 28.57 -6.20 25.87
N ASP A 29 27.36 -6.01 25.36
CA ASP A 29 26.99 -4.83 24.57
C ASP A 29 25.46 -4.71 24.52
N GLY A 30 24.98 -3.48 24.45
CA GLY A 30 23.63 -3.09 24.89
C GLY A 30 22.52 -3.60 24.00
N GLN A 31 21.73 -4.54 24.51
CA GLN A 31 20.32 -4.63 24.13
C GLN A 31 19.60 -3.53 24.90
N GLN A 32 19.60 -2.31 24.35
CA GLN A 32 18.55 -1.37 24.67
C GLN A 32 17.25 -2.05 24.28
N GLU A 33 16.54 -2.60 25.26
CA GLU A 33 15.09 -2.77 25.15
C GLU A 33 14.54 -1.37 24.91
N PHE A 34 14.40 -1.01 23.64
CA PHE A 34 13.60 0.12 23.28
C PHE A 34 12.14 -0.24 23.59
N ASN A 35 11.71 0.09 24.80
CA ASN A 35 10.31 0.11 25.17
C ASN A 35 9.68 1.32 24.44
N PHE A 36 9.46 1.17 23.14
CA PHE A 36 8.74 2.14 22.34
C PHE A 36 7.25 1.95 22.59
N GLU A 37 6.67 2.85 23.38
CA GLU A 37 5.22 3.02 23.38
C GLU A 37 4.82 3.63 22.04
N MET A 38 4.25 2.82 21.15
CA MET A 38 3.65 3.32 19.93
C MET A 38 2.46 4.23 20.29
N PRO A 39 2.36 5.43 19.68
CA PRO A 39 1.20 6.27 19.91
C PRO A 39 -0.07 5.53 19.47
N GLU A 40 -1.19 5.79 20.15
CA GLU A 40 -2.47 5.21 19.76
C GLU A 40 -3.17 6.07 18.70
N ALA A 41 -3.90 5.42 17.80
CA ALA A 41 -4.70 6.08 16.78
C ALA A 41 -5.90 6.80 17.43
N ASN A 42 -6.06 8.09 17.15
CA ASN A 42 -7.19 8.88 17.62
C ASN A 42 -8.43 8.61 16.75
N LEU A 43 -9.44 7.94 17.32
CA LEU A 43 -10.72 7.67 16.65
C LEU A 43 -11.84 8.63 17.05
N GLU A 44 -11.55 9.62 17.88
CA GLU A 44 -12.53 10.63 18.28
C GLU A 44 -12.92 11.52 17.09
N GLY A 45 -14.18 11.97 17.09
CA GLY A 45 -14.72 12.87 16.08
C GLY A 45 -15.09 12.20 14.75
N ILE A 46 -14.82 10.91 14.55
CA ILE A 46 -15.19 10.20 13.32
C ILE A 46 -16.72 10.02 13.27
N PRO A 47 -17.42 10.59 12.27
CA PRO A 47 -18.87 10.45 12.10
C PRO A 47 -19.25 9.04 11.64
N ASP A 48 -20.53 8.68 11.79
CA ASP A 48 -21.05 7.37 11.36
C ASP A 48 -20.88 7.13 9.84
N ILE A 49 -21.09 8.19 9.05
CA ILE A 49 -20.79 8.25 7.62
C ILE A 49 -19.67 9.25 7.42
N VAL A 50 -18.52 8.76 6.95
CA VAL A 50 -17.31 9.56 6.75
C VAL A 50 -17.33 10.28 5.41
N ALA A 51 -17.86 9.64 4.37
CA ALA A 51 -18.06 10.26 3.08
C ALA A 51 -19.24 9.62 2.34
N LYS A 52 -19.81 10.37 1.41
CA LYS A 52 -20.81 9.88 0.45
C LYS A 52 -20.33 10.20 -0.95
N ILE A 53 -20.35 9.19 -1.82
CA ILE A 53 -19.85 9.21 -3.20
C ILE A 53 -20.98 8.68 -4.08
N ASN A 54 -21.72 9.58 -4.71
CA ASN A 54 -22.99 9.30 -5.36
C ASN A 54 -23.95 8.61 -4.37
N ASP A 55 -24.38 7.37 -4.64
CA ASP A 55 -25.26 6.59 -3.78
C ASP A 55 -24.52 5.63 -2.83
N VAL A 56 -23.18 5.68 -2.78
CA VAL A 56 -22.38 4.81 -1.92
C VAL A 56 -21.76 5.59 -0.78
N GLU A 57 -21.84 5.04 0.43
CA GLU A 57 -21.31 5.63 1.65
C GLU A 57 -20.03 4.92 2.08
N ILE A 58 -19.08 5.69 2.61
CA ILE A 58 -17.94 5.18 3.38
C ILE A 58 -18.33 5.28 4.85
N THR A 59 -18.47 4.13 5.50
CA THR A 59 -18.89 4.06 6.90
C THR A 59 -17.72 4.31 7.85
N LYS A 60 -18.04 4.67 9.10
CA LYS A 60 -17.09 4.77 10.20
C LYS A 60 -16.21 3.53 10.34
N ALA A 61 -16.81 2.34 10.31
CA ALA A 61 -16.09 1.09 10.53
C ALA A 61 -15.05 0.81 9.42
N GLU A 62 -15.39 1.08 8.16
CA GLU A 62 -14.47 0.94 7.03
C GLU A 62 -13.34 1.95 7.12
N PHE A 63 -13.66 3.20 7.47
CA PHE A 63 -12.68 4.25 7.64
C PHE A 63 -11.74 3.97 8.80
N GLU A 64 -12.24 3.62 9.99
CA GLU A 64 -11.42 3.33 11.18
C GLU A 64 -10.43 2.19 10.90
N THR A 65 -10.90 1.12 10.26
CA THR A 65 -10.03 -0.02 9.88
C THR A 65 -8.89 0.44 8.98
N THR A 66 -9.20 1.25 7.96
CA THR A 66 -8.22 1.76 7.00
C THR A 66 -7.26 2.75 7.67
N TYR A 67 -7.81 3.68 8.45
CA TYR A 67 -7.06 4.71 9.17
C TYR A 67 -6.08 4.10 10.16
N GLN A 68 -6.49 3.09 10.95
CA GLN A 68 -5.61 2.41 11.89
C GLN A 68 -4.41 1.74 11.23
N GLN A 69 -4.62 1.14 10.05
CA GLN A 69 -3.52 0.51 9.29
C GLN A 69 -2.54 1.55 8.76
N GLN A 70 -3.05 2.66 8.21
CA GLN A 70 -2.23 3.76 7.70
C GLN A 70 -1.51 4.51 8.83
N PHE A 71 -2.19 4.72 9.96
CA PHE A 71 -1.63 5.32 11.15
C PHE A 71 -0.46 4.52 11.71
N GLN A 72 -0.56 3.19 11.80
CA GLN A 72 0.56 2.37 12.29
C GLN A 72 1.82 2.54 11.44
N GLN A 73 1.67 2.58 10.11
CA GLN A 73 2.79 2.81 9.19
C GLN A 73 3.36 4.23 9.32
N ALA A 74 2.48 5.24 9.36
CA ALA A 74 2.88 6.63 9.50
C ALA A 74 3.55 6.91 10.86
N ALA A 75 3.04 6.33 11.95
CA ALA A 75 3.60 6.48 13.29
C ALA A 75 5.01 5.89 13.38
N LEU A 76 5.24 4.72 12.77
CA LEU A 76 6.57 4.12 12.69
C LEU A 76 7.55 5.03 11.94
N GLN A 77 7.13 5.59 10.81
CA GLN A 77 7.95 6.52 10.02
C GLN A 77 8.25 7.82 10.78
N SER A 78 7.24 8.44 11.37
CA SER A 78 7.35 9.65 12.18
C SER A 78 8.33 9.44 13.35
N GLN A 79 8.27 8.28 14.01
CA GLN A 79 9.21 7.93 15.08
C GLN A 79 10.65 7.81 14.56
N MET A 80 10.87 7.13 13.43
CA MET A 80 12.21 7.01 12.82
C MET A 80 12.81 8.38 12.45
N LEU A 81 11.96 9.32 12.02
CA LEU A 81 12.36 10.67 11.64
C LEU A 81 12.39 11.65 12.84
N GLY A 82 11.94 11.23 14.03
CA GLY A 82 11.80 12.08 15.20
C GLY A 82 10.81 13.22 15.03
N GLN A 83 9.77 13.02 14.22
CA GLN A 83 8.73 14.01 13.93
C GLN A 83 7.41 13.61 14.59
N GLU A 84 6.59 14.60 14.94
CA GLU A 84 5.21 14.33 15.39
C GLU A 84 4.30 14.09 14.17
N LEU A 85 3.37 13.13 14.32
CA LEU A 85 2.39 12.81 13.30
C LEU A 85 1.13 13.67 13.48
N ASP A 86 0.76 14.43 12.44
CA ASP A 86 -0.54 15.10 12.39
C ASP A 86 -1.65 14.09 12.05
N GLN A 87 -2.30 13.60 13.10
CA GLN A 87 -3.37 12.61 12.98
C GLN A 87 -4.61 13.15 12.26
N GLU A 88 -4.91 14.44 12.36
CA GLU A 88 -6.09 15.05 11.71
C GLU A 88 -5.85 15.22 10.21
N GLN A 89 -4.64 15.63 9.82
CA GLN A 89 -4.23 15.61 8.42
C GLN A 89 -4.26 14.19 7.86
N LEU A 90 -3.76 13.20 8.61
CA LEU A 90 -3.78 11.81 8.17
C LEU A 90 -5.21 11.30 7.99
N LYS A 91 -6.16 11.62 8.89
CA LYS A 91 -7.57 11.27 8.72
C LYS A 91 -8.15 11.79 7.40
N LYS A 92 -7.87 13.05 7.07
CA LYS A 92 -8.33 13.67 5.81
C LYS A 92 -7.73 12.97 4.60
N GLN A 93 -6.42 12.71 4.60
CA GLN A 93 -5.73 12.01 3.52
C GLN A 93 -6.29 10.59 3.32
N VAL A 94 -6.57 9.86 4.40
CA VAL A 94 -7.18 8.54 4.32
C VAL A 94 -8.58 8.61 3.73
N ALA A 95 -9.41 9.59 4.14
CA ALA A 95 -10.76 9.73 3.61
C ALA A 95 -10.76 10.10 2.13
N GLU A 96 -9.91 11.04 1.72
CA GLU A 96 -9.71 11.42 0.32
C GLU A 96 -9.24 10.21 -0.51
N GLY A 97 -8.29 9.42 0.00
CA GLY A 97 -7.83 8.20 -0.65
C GLY A 97 -8.93 7.15 -0.83
N MET A 98 -9.76 6.94 0.21
CA MET A 98 -10.90 6.02 0.11
C MET A 98 -11.98 6.51 -0.86
N VAL A 99 -12.24 7.83 -0.92
CA VAL A 99 -13.12 8.43 -1.92
C VAL A 99 -12.57 8.20 -3.33
N GLY A 100 -11.28 8.45 -3.55
CA GLY A 100 -10.62 8.21 -4.85
C GLY A 100 -10.72 6.75 -5.28
N GLN A 101 -10.42 5.82 -4.37
CA GLN A 101 -10.58 4.38 -4.61
C GLN A 101 -12.02 4.01 -4.98
N GLN A 102 -13.00 4.62 -4.32
CA GLN A 102 -14.40 4.34 -4.60
C GLN A 102 -14.85 4.90 -5.96
N LEU A 103 -14.38 6.09 -6.34
CA LEU A 103 -14.61 6.66 -7.68
C LEU A 103 -14.02 5.77 -8.78
N LEU A 104 -12.77 5.31 -8.62
CA LEU A 104 -12.13 4.38 -9.54
C LEU A 104 -12.93 3.08 -9.65
N THR A 105 -13.38 2.54 -8.52
CA THR A 105 -14.19 1.30 -8.49
C THR A 105 -15.51 1.47 -9.24
N GLN A 106 -16.19 2.61 -9.08
CA GLN A 106 -17.43 2.90 -9.80
C GLN A 106 -17.19 3.01 -11.31
N GLU A 107 -16.17 3.77 -11.73
CA GLU A 107 -15.87 3.95 -13.16
C GLU A 107 -15.38 2.64 -13.80
N ALA A 108 -14.54 1.88 -13.12
CA ALA A 108 -14.06 0.59 -13.57
C ALA A 108 -15.21 -0.41 -13.73
N ASN A 109 -16.19 -0.42 -12.82
CA ASN A 109 -17.37 -1.27 -12.95
C ASN A 109 -18.29 -0.85 -14.10
N LYS A 110 -18.32 0.44 -14.44
CA LYS A 110 -19.11 0.98 -15.54
C LYS A 110 -18.48 0.71 -16.90
N ARG A 111 -17.14 0.79 -17.02
CA ARG A 111 -16.42 0.58 -18.29
C ARG A 111 -16.02 -0.88 -18.54
N ASN A 112 -15.61 -1.59 -17.49
CA ASN A 112 -14.99 -2.91 -17.59
C ASN A 112 -15.87 -3.99 -16.93
N SER A 113 -16.96 -4.38 -17.58
CA SER A 113 -17.87 -5.42 -17.08
C SER A 113 -17.31 -6.85 -17.19
N ASP A 114 -16.49 -7.10 -18.22
CA ASP A 114 -16.14 -8.44 -18.70
C ASP A 114 -14.66 -8.77 -18.48
N VAL A 115 -14.29 -8.93 -17.22
CA VAL A 115 -12.97 -9.49 -16.86
C VAL A 115 -13.01 -11.02 -17.02
N SER A 116 -12.03 -11.56 -17.73
CA SER A 116 -11.87 -13.00 -17.92
C SER A 116 -11.39 -13.69 -16.64
N GLU A 117 -11.76 -14.96 -16.45
CA GLU A 117 -11.21 -15.80 -15.37
C GLU A 117 -9.69 -15.99 -15.49
N GLU A 118 -9.15 -15.94 -16.71
CA GLU A 118 -7.71 -16.01 -16.95
C GLU A 118 -6.99 -14.81 -16.33
N SER A 119 -7.51 -13.60 -16.54
CA SER A 119 -6.97 -12.37 -15.94
C SER A 119 -7.02 -12.43 -14.41
N ILE A 120 -8.14 -12.90 -13.84
CA ILE A 120 -8.28 -13.06 -12.38
C ILE A 120 -7.25 -14.06 -11.83
N ASN A 121 -7.07 -15.20 -12.52
CA ASN A 121 -6.11 -16.21 -12.09
C ASN A 121 -4.66 -15.72 -12.23
N ALA A 122 -4.34 -14.97 -13.29
CA ALA A 122 -3.02 -14.37 -13.49
C ALA A 122 -2.68 -13.40 -12.35
N THR A 123 -3.59 -12.49 -11.98
CA THR A 123 -3.38 -11.59 -10.84
C THR A 123 -3.24 -12.34 -9.52
N LEU A 124 -3.99 -13.42 -9.30
CA LEU A 124 -3.82 -14.27 -8.12
C LEU A 124 -2.45 -14.98 -8.08
N ASP A 125 -1.92 -15.39 -9.23
CA ASP A 125 -0.59 -16.00 -9.33
C ASP A 125 0.53 -14.97 -9.09
N GLU A 126 0.33 -13.75 -9.57
CA GLU A 126 1.22 -12.62 -9.29
C GLU A 126 1.22 -12.28 -7.79
N LEU A 127 0.05 -12.16 -7.17
CA LEU A 127 -0.10 -11.94 -5.74
C LEU A 127 0.58 -13.05 -4.91
N ALA A 128 0.48 -14.31 -5.35
CA ALA A 128 1.15 -15.42 -4.68
C ALA A 128 2.67 -15.25 -4.72
N THR A 129 3.20 -14.88 -5.89
CA THR A 129 4.62 -14.62 -6.10
C THR A 129 5.12 -13.47 -5.23
N GLN A 130 4.41 -12.34 -5.25
CA GLN A 130 4.73 -11.16 -4.44
C GLN A 130 4.65 -11.45 -2.93
N SER A 131 3.71 -12.28 -2.51
CA SER A 131 3.54 -12.68 -1.11
C SER A 131 4.57 -13.72 -0.64
N GLY A 132 5.41 -14.24 -1.55
CA GLY A 132 6.38 -15.29 -1.25
C GLY A 132 5.73 -16.64 -0.91
N VAL A 133 4.46 -16.84 -1.29
CA VAL A 133 3.76 -18.13 -1.11
C VAL A 133 3.92 -18.99 -2.35
N GLU A 134 3.91 -20.31 -2.18
CA GLU A 134 4.29 -21.26 -3.23
C GLU A 134 3.42 -21.15 -4.49
N ASN A 135 2.12 -20.88 -4.33
CA ASN A 135 1.16 -20.79 -5.43
C ASN A 135 -0.18 -20.18 -4.96
N ARG A 136 -1.06 -19.89 -5.92
CA ARG A 136 -2.41 -19.36 -5.68
C ARG A 136 -3.24 -20.19 -4.70
N LYS A 137 -3.10 -21.51 -4.65
CA LYS A 137 -3.90 -22.33 -3.72
C LYS A 137 -3.51 -22.05 -2.27
N GLU A 138 -2.21 -21.97 -1.98
CA GLU A 138 -1.73 -21.59 -0.65
C GLU A 138 -2.08 -20.14 -0.30
N LEU A 139 -2.05 -19.22 -1.28
CA LEU A 139 -2.55 -17.86 -1.10
C LEU A 139 -4.02 -17.83 -0.67
N LEU A 140 -4.90 -18.52 -1.41
CA LEU A 140 -6.34 -18.58 -1.11
C LEU A 140 -6.63 -19.23 0.25
N LYS A 141 -5.83 -20.24 0.63
CA LYS A 141 -5.91 -20.88 1.94
C LYS A 141 -5.54 -19.89 3.06
N ALA A 142 -4.47 -19.12 2.89
CA ALA A 142 -4.06 -18.11 3.86
C ALA A 142 -5.13 -17.02 4.07
N PHE A 143 -5.82 -16.61 3.01
CA PHE A 143 -6.98 -15.71 3.12
C PHE A 143 -8.17 -16.36 3.84
N ASN A 144 -8.44 -17.64 3.57
CA ASN A 144 -9.50 -18.37 4.26
C ASN A 144 -9.26 -18.47 5.76
N GLU A 145 -8.02 -18.72 6.17
CA GLU A 145 -7.60 -18.74 7.58
C GLU A 145 -7.80 -17.37 8.27
N GLN A 146 -7.78 -16.28 7.50
CA GLN A 146 -8.07 -14.92 7.95
C GLN A 146 -9.56 -14.54 7.85
N GLY A 147 -10.44 -15.49 7.49
CA GLY A 147 -11.88 -15.30 7.39
C GLY A 147 -12.39 -14.77 6.05
N LEU A 148 -11.54 -14.72 5.02
CA LEU A 148 -11.92 -14.35 3.65
C LEU A 148 -12.05 -15.60 2.78
N ASP A 149 -13.29 -15.96 2.41
CA ASP A 149 -13.50 -17.09 1.52
C ASP A 149 -13.03 -16.82 0.08
N GLU A 150 -12.83 -17.90 -0.70
CA GLU A 150 -12.31 -17.80 -2.07
C GLU A 150 -13.21 -16.95 -2.98
N ALA A 151 -14.53 -17.02 -2.83
CA ALA A 151 -15.45 -16.25 -3.66
C ALA A 151 -15.29 -14.75 -3.39
N ARG A 152 -15.11 -14.36 -2.13
CA ARG A 152 -14.83 -12.98 -1.75
C ARG A 152 -13.48 -12.52 -2.28
N VAL A 153 -12.42 -13.32 -2.14
CA VAL A 153 -11.09 -12.99 -2.66
C VAL A 153 -11.12 -12.80 -4.18
N ARG A 154 -11.74 -13.74 -4.92
CA ARG A 154 -11.90 -13.62 -6.38
C ARG A 154 -12.68 -12.38 -6.78
N SER A 155 -13.73 -12.03 -6.03
CA SER A 155 -14.48 -10.79 -6.28
C SER A 155 -13.62 -9.55 -6.08
N LEU A 156 -12.75 -9.52 -5.07
CA LEU A 156 -11.84 -8.40 -4.83
C LEU A 156 -10.80 -8.31 -5.96
N VAL A 157 -10.20 -9.43 -6.34
CA VAL A 157 -9.25 -9.47 -7.46
C VAL A 157 -9.92 -9.05 -8.76
N LYS A 158 -11.15 -9.49 -9.02
CA LYS A 158 -11.91 -9.05 -10.20
C LYS A 158 -12.05 -7.53 -10.22
N THR A 159 -12.39 -6.91 -9.09
CA THR A 159 -12.46 -5.44 -9.00
C THR A 159 -11.09 -4.81 -9.27
N GLN A 160 -10.02 -5.35 -8.71
CA GLN A 160 -8.66 -4.84 -8.94
C GLN A 160 -8.30 -4.90 -10.43
N VAL A 161 -8.52 -6.02 -11.10
CA VAL A 161 -8.24 -6.17 -12.53
C VAL A 161 -8.99 -5.14 -13.38
N LYS A 162 -10.24 -4.82 -13.03
CA LYS A 162 -11.00 -3.78 -13.74
C LYS A 162 -10.38 -2.39 -13.57
N ILE A 163 -9.87 -2.10 -12.38
CA ILE A 163 -9.21 -0.82 -12.07
C ILE A 163 -7.88 -0.76 -12.81
N ASP A 164 -7.09 -1.84 -12.81
CA ASP A 164 -5.82 -1.89 -13.54
C ASP A 164 -6.04 -1.68 -15.04
N GLN A 165 -7.08 -2.29 -15.62
CA GLN A 165 -7.49 -2.05 -17.01
C GLN A 165 -7.88 -0.59 -17.25
N LEU A 166 -8.66 0.01 -16.34
CA LEU A 166 -9.06 1.42 -16.44
C LEU A 166 -7.85 2.35 -16.40
N VAL A 167 -6.90 2.10 -15.49
CA VAL A 167 -5.68 2.90 -15.36
C VAL A 167 -4.81 2.73 -16.60
N ALA A 168 -4.65 1.51 -17.13
CA ALA A 168 -3.88 1.28 -18.35
C ALA A 168 -4.49 2.01 -19.57
N GLU A 169 -5.83 2.03 -19.67
CA GLU A 169 -6.54 2.79 -20.72
C GLU A 169 -6.28 4.30 -20.61
N GLU A 170 -6.27 4.86 -19.39
CA GLU A 170 -6.03 6.29 -19.17
C GLU A 170 -4.54 6.66 -19.30
N ALA A 171 -3.63 5.77 -18.91
CA ALA A 171 -2.18 5.99 -18.98
C ALA A 171 -1.65 5.91 -20.42
N GLY A 172 -2.29 5.10 -21.28
CA GLY A 172 -1.89 4.97 -22.68
C GLY A 172 -0.52 4.31 -22.83
N ASP A 173 0.36 4.92 -23.64
CA ASP A 173 1.72 4.41 -23.83
C ASP A 173 2.63 4.82 -22.66
N ILE A 174 2.90 3.83 -21.81
CA ILE A 174 3.74 4.00 -20.63
C ILE A 174 5.22 3.69 -20.87
N GLU A 175 5.62 3.28 -22.09
CA GLU A 175 7.03 3.01 -22.36
C GLU A 175 7.90 4.27 -22.13
N PRO A 176 8.91 4.21 -21.24
CA PRO A 176 9.79 5.34 -20.97
C PRO A 176 10.74 5.63 -22.13
N THR A 177 10.98 6.91 -22.35
CA THR A 177 12.06 7.40 -23.21
C THR A 177 13.39 7.39 -22.46
N GLU A 178 14.51 7.38 -23.19
CA GLU A 178 15.85 7.45 -22.58
C GLU A 178 16.01 8.68 -21.67
N ALA A 179 15.45 9.82 -22.07
CA ALA A 179 15.51 11.06 -21.31
C ALA A 179 14.78 10.94 -19.95
N GLU A 180 13.62 10.29 -19.90
CA GLU A 180 12.89 10.05 -18.65
C GLU A 180 13.65 9.10 -17.72
N LEU A 181 14.36 8.11 -18.28
CA LEU A 181 15.23 7.22 -17.50
C LEU A 181 16.44 7.96 -16.94
N GLU A 182 17.08 8.81 -17.73
CA GLU A 182 18.19 9.67 -17.27
C GLU A 182 17.76 10.61 -16.15
N GLU A 183 16.56 11.21 -16.27
CA GLU A 183 15.98 12.06 -15.22
C GLU A 183 15.70 11.28 -13.93
N ALA A 184 15.11 10.09 -14.03
CA ALA A 184 14.87 9.23 -12.88
C ALA A 184 16.18 8.83 -12.17
N TYR A 185 17.25 8.53 -12.93
CA TYR A 185 18.56 8.23 -12.38
C TYR A 185 19.18 9.42 -11.64
N GLU A 186 19.12 10.62 -12.21
CA GLU A 186 19.63 11.83 -11.56
C GLU A 186 18.83 12.19 -10.30
N MET A 187 17.52 11.88 -10.26
CA MET A 187 16.70 12.04 -9.05
C MET A 187 17.20 11.14 -7.90
N ILE A 188 17.50 9.86 -8.18
CA ILE A 188 18.04 8.92 -7.19
C ILE A 188 19.38 9.43 -6.65
N LYS A 189 20.28 9.85 -7.53
CA LYS A 189 21.58 10.42 -7.18
C LYS A 189 21.45 11.68 -6.31
N THR A 190 20.50 12.56 -6.65
CA THR A 190 20.21 13.76 -5.86
C THR A 190 19.69 13.40 -4.46
N GLN A 191 18.76 12.44 -4.36
CA GLN A 191 18.22 11.98 -3.09
C GLN A 191 19.31 11.36 -2.19
N GLN A 192 20.18 10.52 -2.77
CA GLN A 192 21.29 9.91 -2.05
C GLN A 192 22.26 10.95 -1.46
N GLN A 193 22.59 11.99 -2.25
CA GLN A 193 23.42 13.11 -1.79
C GLN A 193 22.80 13.88 -0.63
N GLN A 194 21.48 14.08 -0.64
CA GLN A 194 20.76 14.77 0.44
C GLN A 194 20.74 13.97 1.75
N LEU A 195 20.66 12.65 1.66
CA LEU A 195 20.68 11.75 2.83
C LEU A 195 22.10 11.52 3.38
N GLY A 196 23.12 12.15 2.79
CA GLY A 196 24.52 11.99 3.22
C GLY A 196 25.07 10.58 2.99
N GLY A 197 24.48 9.82 2.06
CA GLY A 197 24.94 8.47 1.73
C GLY A 197 26.29 8.51 1.02
N GLU A 198 27.29 7.83 1.59
CA GLU A 198 28.62 7.64 0.97
C GLU A 198 28.67 6.44 0.01
N GLN A 199 27.54 5.74 -0.16
CA GLN A 199 27.47 4.51 -0.94
C GLN A 199 27.48 4.84 -2.45
N GLU A 200 28.39 4.23 -3.20
CA GLU A 200 28.46 4.45 -4.65
C GLU A 200 27.19 3.92 -5.32
N LEU A 201 26.50 4.78 -6.07
CA LEU A 201 25.30 4.39 -6.81
C LEU A 201 25.69 3.43 -7.96
N PRO A 202 24.93 2.34 -8.19
CA PRO A 202 25.11 1.51 -9.38
C PRO A 202 25.05 2.36 -10.65
N SER A 203 25.75 1.94 -11.70
CA SER A 203 25.73 2.67 -12.96
C SER A 203 24.34 2.65 -13.61
N PHE A 204 24.06 3.66 -14.44
CA PHE A 204 22.79 3.77 -15.17
C PHE A 204 22.42 2.48 -15.93
N GLU A 205 23.39 1.84 -16.59
CA GLU A 205 23.17 0.59 -17.33
C GLU A 205 22.83 -0.59 -16.43
N GLU A 206 23.40 -0.64 -15.21
CA GLU A 206 23.14 -1.72 -14.25
C GLU A 206 21.72 -1.68 -13.69
N ILE A 207 21.14 -0.48 -13.57
CA ILE A 207 19.79 -0.28 -13.00
C ILE A 207 18.74 0.15 -14.03
N LYS A 208 19.07 0.08 -15.32
CA LYS A 208 18.18 0.56 -16.40
C LYS A 208 16.83 -0.16 -16.40
N ALA A 209 16.81 -1.46 -16.09
CA ALA A 209 15.58 -2.23 -16.05
C ALA A 209 14.66 -1.77 -14.88
N GLU A 210 15.25 -1.53 -13.71
CA GLU A 210 14.57 -1.01 -12.53
C GLU A 210 14.05 0.41 -12.78
N LEU A 211 14.81 1.25 -13.47
CA LEU A 211 14.37 2.59 -13.87
C LEU A 211 13.17 2.54 -14.81
N VAL A 212 13.15 1.59 -15.76
CA VAL A 212 11.99 1.41 -16.65
C VAL A 212 10.73 1.10 -15.85
N GLU A 213 10.80 0.15 -14.93
CA GLU A 213 9.66 -0.21 -14.08
C GLU A 213 9.25 0.95 -13.16
N GLN A 214 10.22 1.67 -12.60
CA GLN A 214 9.96 2.85 -11.76
C GLN A 214 9.26 3.97 -12.54
N VAL A 215 9.70 4.28 -13.76
CA VAL A 215 9.08 5.33 -14.57
C VAL A 215 7.69 4.90 -15.06
N LYS A 216 7.52 3.63 -15.45
CA LYS A 216 6.18 3.07 -15.77
C LYS A 216 5.22 3.24 -14.59
N TYR A 217 5.66 2.89 -13.39
CA TYR A 217 4.87 3.07 -12.17
C TYR A 217 4.50 4.54 -11.93
N GLN A 218 5.43 5.47 -12.13
CA GLN A 218 5.15 6.92 -11.98
C GLN A 218 4.09 7.39 -12.99
N LYS A 219 4.20 6.96 -14.25
CA LYS A 219 3.23 7.32 -15.30
C LYS A 219 1.83 6.76 -15.00
N GLU A 220 1.74 5.52 -14.52
CA GLU A 220 0.47 4.94 -14.06
C GLU A 220 -0.12 5.72 -12.87
N ALA A 221 0.73 6.12 -11.92
CA ALA A 221 0.32 6.89 -10.74
C ALA A 221 -0.23 8.26 -11.13
N GLU A 222 0.45 8.97 -12.04
CA GLU A 222 0.00 10.26 -12.57
C GLU A 222 -1.32 10.13 -13.34
N ALA A 223 -1.46 9.09 -14.17
CA ALA A 223 -2.70 8.81 -14.89
C ALA A 223 -3.87 8.53 -13.93
N THR A 224 -3.61 7.75 -12.88
CA THR A 224 -4.59 7.44 -11.84
C THR A 224 -5.02 8.69 -11.08
N GLN A 225 -4.07 9.51 -10.65
CA GLN A 225 -4.37 10.76 -9.96
C GLN A 225 -5.21 11.70 -10.84
N THR A 226 -4.79 11.89 -12.09
CA THR A 226 -5.52 12.68 -13.07
C THR A 226 -6.94 12.15 -13.29
N LEU A 227 -7.11 10.83 -13.35
CA LEU A 227 -8.43 10.21 -13.49
C LEU A 227 -9.29 10.45 -12.25
N VAL A 228 -8.75 10.25 -11.04
CA VAL A 228 -9.47 10.50 -9.79
C VAL A 228 -9.94 11.95 -9.70
N GLU A 229 -9.08 12.92 -10.05
CA GLU A 229 -9.43 14.34 -10.08
C GLU A 229 -10.61 14.62 -11.03
N LYS A 230 -10.54 14.11 -12.27
CA LYS A 230 -11.65 14.22 -13.24
C LYS A 230 -12.94 13.56 -12.75
N LEU A 231 -12.85 12.39 -12.13
CA LEU A 231 -14.02 11.69 -11.59
C LEU A 231 -14.62 12.47 -10.43
N HIS A 232 -13.78 13.04 -9.56
CA HIS A 232 -14.22 13.82 -8.43
C HIS A 232 -14.94 15.11 -8.86
N GLU A 233 -14.50 15.77 -9.94
CA GLU A 233 -15.19 16.95 -10.49
C GLU A 233 -16.62 16.66 -11.02
N THR A 234 -16.90 15.41 -11.37
CA THR A 234 -18.17 15.01 -12.00
C THR A 234 -19.09 14.21 -11.09
N ALA A 235 -18.58 13.69 -9.98
CA ALA A 235 -19.33 12.91 -9.01
C ALA A 235 -19.94 13.79 -7.90
N ASP A 236 -21.01 13.30 -7.28
CA ASP A 236 -21.56 13.90 -6.05
C ASP A 236 -20.78 13.38 -4.85
N VAL A 237 -19.79 14.15 -4.40
CA VAL A 237 -18.92 13.79 -3.28
C VAL A 237 -19.11 14.74 -2.11
N THR A 238 -19.36 14.19 -0.93
CA THR A 238 -19.35 14.93 0.34
C THR A 238 -18.53 14.16 1.37
N ILE A 239 -17.54 14.81 1.99
CA ILE A 239 -16.76 14.27 3.11
C ILE A 239 -17.24 14.97 4.39
N PHE A 240 -17.43 14.20 5.47
CA PHE A 240 -18.03 14.64 6.73
C PHE A 240 -17.04 14.73 7.92
N LEU A 241 -15.73 14.64 7.64
CA LEU A 241 -14.64 14.79 8.63
C LEU A 241 -14.26 16.25 8.89
#